data_AF-A0A4R2GY29-F1
#
_entry.id   AF-A0A4R2GY29-F1
#
_cell.length_a   1.000
_cell.length_b   1.000
_cell.length_c   1.000
_cell.angle_alpha   90.00
_cell.angle_beta   90.00
_cell.angle_gamma   90.00
#
_symmetry.space_group_name_H-M   'P 1'
#
loop_
_entity.id
_entity.type
_entity.pdbx_description
1 polymer ?
#
loop_
_entity_poly.entity_id
_entity_poly.type
_entity_poly.pdbx_seq_one_letter_code
_entity_poly.pdbx_strand_id
1 'polypeptide(L)'
;MYGRGVRRVTATAGLIGLALGLVACGNEATGGTPAGNAGATPSMTPSTTPERSVPEPVKTPTMVPTPTTKPAAVQLRTSMLLTGPDVAKADPNRGWITTTGSADPICGPSSIRSNGVRGSLNRNFTTELDASGGQWLTRYDDVRAAKAAYDKIIATIKSCKALDPAPTHARKMTENRTLPLGDATAILRWYDYPLPSDPGSEPGGFPYAVTRKGNVVSVLAFREMGDGVAPANFEKLTRAAAARLG
;
A
#
# COMPACT_ATOMS: atom_id res chain seq x y z
N MET A 1 -0.08 -26.18 -49.42
CA MET A 1 -0.49 -24.91 -50.05
C MET A 1 -1.86 -24.54 -49.53
N TYR A 2 -1.95 -23.50 -48.68
CA TYR A 2 -3.02 -22.50 -48.62
C TYR A 2 -2.65 -21.56 -47.47
N GLY A 3 -2.13 -20.38 -47.85
CA GLY A 3 -1.80 -19.30 -46.93
C GLY A 3 -2.98 -18.35 -46.74
N ARG A 4 -3.02 -17.70 -45.59
CA ARG A 4 -3.75 -16.47 -45.21
C ARG A 4 -3.36 -16.22 -43.74
N GLY A 5 -2.88 -15.09 -43.27
CA GLY A 5 -2.65 -13.76 -43.83
C GLY A 5 -2.44 -12.87 -42.60
N VAL A 6 -1.19 -12.56 -42.27
CA VAL A 6 -0.82 -11.77 -41.09
C VAL A 6 -1.10 -10.29 -41.39
N ARG A 7 -2.12 -9.70 -40.73
CA ARG A 7 -2.30 -8.24 -40.71
C ARG A 7 -1.55 -7.66 -39.52
N ARG A 8 -0.41 -7.04 -39.80
CA ARG A 8 0.26 -6.10 -38.89
C ARG A 8 -0.55 -4.81 -38.87
N VAL A 9 -0.94 -4.34 -37.69
CA VAL A 9 -1.47 -2.99 -37.50
C VAL A 9 -0.37 -2.16 -36.86
N THR A 10 0.07 -1.14 -37.60
CA THR A 10 1.08 -0.16 -37.21
C THR A 10 0.44 0.96 -36.37
N ALA A 11 1.26 1.53 -35.49
CA ALA A 11 0.94 2.49 -34.45
C ALA A 11 0.30 3.81 -34.91
N THR A 12 -0.38 4.48 -33.98
CA THR A 12 -0.50 5.94 -33.97
C THR A 12 -0.20 6.43 -32.55
N ALA A 13 0.95 7.09 -32.40
CA ALA A 13 1.34 7.81 -31.19
C ALA A 13 0.63 9.18 -31.21
N GLY A 14 -0.30 9.38 -30.27
CA GLY A 14 -0.90 10.69 -30.00
C GLY A 14 -0.14 11.39 -28.87
N LEU A 15 0.73 12.34 -29.23
CA LEU A 15 1.26 13.36 -28.32
C LEU A 15 0.15 14.38 -28.04
N ILE A 16 -0.28 14.49 -26.78
CA ILE A 16 -0.99 15.67 -26.28
C ILE A 16 -0.13 16.27 -25.17
N GLY A 17 0.38 17.48 -25.45
CA GLY A 17 1.03 18.34 -24.49
C GLY A 17 0.06 19.36 -23.87
N LEU A 18 0.62 20.10 -22.90
CA LEU A 18 0.10 21.28 -22.19
C LEU A 18 -1.00 21.01 -21.14
N ALA A 19 -1.01 21.62 -19.96
CA ALA A 19 -0.34 22.83 -19.49
C ALA A 19 -0.04 22.76 -17.98
N LEU A 20 1.07 23.41 -17.58
CA LEU A 20 1.32 23.84 -16.21
C LEU A 20 0.32 24.94 -15.83
N GLY A 21 -0.30 24.81 -14.66
CA GLY A 21 -0.95 25.90 -13.95
C GLY A 21 -0.35 26.06 -12.56
N LEU A 22 0.60 26.99 -12.41
CA LEU A 22 0.93 27.58 -11.12
C LEU A 22 -0.24 28.48 -10.68
N VAL A 23 -0.68 28.35 -9.44
CA VAL A 23 -1.40 29.43 -8.74
C VAL A 23 -0.70 29.66 -7.41
N ALA A 24 -0.24 30.89 -7.23
CA ALA A 24 0.36 31.42 -6.01
C ALA A 24 -0.58 32.46 -5.37
N CYS A 25 -0.51 32.52 -4.04
CA CYS A 25 -0.81 33.63 -3.12
C CYS A 25 -2.20 34.28 -3.11
N GLY A 26 -2.80 34.32 -1.92
CA GLY A 26 -3.89 35.22 -1.55
C GLY A 26 -4.02 35.30 -0.03
N ASN A 27 -3.45 36.37 0.53
CA ASN A 27 -3.37 36.73 1.94
C ASN A 27 -4.64 37.52 2.31
N GLU A 28 -5.33 37.22 3.42
CA GLU A 28 -6.27 38.18 4.02
C GLU A 28 -6.09 38.23 5.53
N ALA A 29 -5.72 39.44 5.99
CA ALA A 29 -5.70 39.86 7.37
C ALA A 29 -6.89 40.81 7.59
N THR A 30 -7.64 40.57 8.66
CA THR A 30 -8.52 41.54 9.35
C THR A 30 -8.50 41.09 10.80
N GLY A 31 -8.15 41.91 11.80
CA GLY A 31 -8.42 43.33 11.99
C GLY A 31 -9.32 43.45 13.20
N GLY A 32 -8.76 43.68 14.40
CA GLY A 32 -9.55 43.78 15.63
C GLY A 32 -8.73 44.16 16.86
N THR A 33 -8.58 45.46 17.11
CA THR A 33 -8.35 46.06 18.43
C THR A 33 -9.00 47.45 18.39
N PRO A 34 -9.72 47.89 19.43
CA PRO A 34 -9.11 48.66 20.53
C PRO A 34 -9.83 48.35 21.88
N ALA A 35 -9.54 48.87 23.07
CA ALA A 35 -8.47 49.61 23.73
C ALA A 35 -8.81 49.53 25.24
N GLY A 36 -7.80 49.58 26.11
CA GLY A 36 -7.98 49.71 27.56
C GLY A 36 -6.70 50.25 28.16
N ASN A 37 -6.68 51.56 28.36
CA ASN A 37 -5.51 52.38 28.66
C ASN A 37 -5.37 52.62 30.17
N ALA A 38 -4.16 53.07 30.54
CA ALA A 38 -3.73 53.65 31.83
C ALA A 38 -3.59 52.65 33.00
N GLY A 39 -2.53 52.67 33.81
CA GLY A 39 -1.42 53.62 33.96
C GLY A 39 -1.01 53.64 35.44
N ALA A 40 0.30 53.74 35.69
CA ALA A 40 1.00 54.28 36.88
C ALA A 40 2.15 53.39 37.39
N THR A 41 3.37 53.86 37.15
CA THR A 41 4.57 53.71 38.02
C THR A 41 4.54 54.84 39.08
N PRO A 42 5.43 54.93 40.09
CA PRO A 42 6.46 54.01 40.62
C PRO A 42 6.43 53.92 42.18
N SER A 43 7.33 53.13 42.79
CA SER A 43 8.30 53.59 43.82
C SER A 43 8.87 52.44 44.66
N MET A 44 10.14 52.62 45.03
CA MET A 44 11.04 51.70 45.73
C MET A 44 10.77 51.60 47.23
N THR A 45 11.10 50.45 47.85
CA THR A 45 12.00 50.37 49.02
C THR A 45 12.39 48.91 49.34
N PRO A 46 13.55 48.66 49.98
CA PRO A 46 14.21 47.35 50.06
C PRO A 46 13.91 46.62 51.37
N SER A 47 14.00 45.28 51.38
CA SER A 47 14.54 44.55 52.55
C SER A 47 14.70 43.04 52.37
N THR A 48 15.87 42.61 52.85
CA THR A 48 16.20 41.35 53.53
C THR A 48 16.03 40.03 52.79
N THR A 49 17.17 39.61 52.22
CA THR A 49 17.60 38.24 51.95
C THR A 49 17.44 37.31 53.15
N PRO A 50 16.77 36.15 52.99
CA PRO A 50 17.08 34.95 53.74
C PRO A 50 18.06 34.10 52.93
N GLU A 51 19.18 33.77 53.55
CA GLU A 51 20.21 32.88 53.06
C GLU A 51 19.61 31.48 52.80
N ARG A 52 19.30 31.19 51.54
CA ARG A 52 18.90 29.86 51.09
C ARG A 52 20.18 29.05 50.86
N SER A 53 20.40 28.08 51.74
CA SER A 53 21.44 27.06 51.59
C SER A 53 21.36 26.43 50.19
N VAL A 54 22.45 26.55 49.44
CA VAL A 54 22.64 25.92 48.13
C VAL A 54 22.86 24.43 48.37
N PRO A 55 21.98 23.51 47.92
CA PRO A 55 22.30 22.10 47.90
C PRO A 55 23.37 21.87 46.83
N GLU A 56 24.40 21.08 47.17
CA GLU A 56 25.46 20.68 46.26
C GLU A 56 24.90 20.15 44.92
N PRO A 57 25.60 20.38 43.79
CA PRO A 57 25.18 19.82 42.51
C PRO A 57 25.28 18.30 42.59
N VAL A 58 24.11 17.63 42.68
CA VAL A 58 24.03 16.19 42.50
C VAL A 58 24.52 15.88 41.09
N LYS A 59 25.73 15.30 41.01
CA LYS A 59 26.33 14.84 39.75
C LYS A 59 25.34 13.89 39.09
N THR A 60 24.67 14.38 38.05
CA THR A 60 23.81 13.54 37.22
C THR A 60 24.71 12.51 36.57
N PRO A 61 24.50 11.19 36.79
CA PRO A 61 25.30 10.18 36.13
C PRO A 61 25.09 10.33 34.63
N THR A 62 26.17 10.67 33.91
CA THR A 62 26.19 10.66 32.46
C THR A 62 25.92 9.23 32.00
N MET A 63 24.67 8.95 31.64
CA MET A 63 24.31 7.70 30.98
C MET A 63 25.03 7.70 29.63
N VAL A 64 26.06 6.86 29.51
CA VAL A 64 26.67 6.54 28.23
C VAL A 64 25.54 5.96 27.36
N PRO A 65 25.19 6.58 26.22
CA PRO A 65 24.15 6.05 25.36
C PRO A 65 24.59 4.66 24.91
N THR A 66 23.84 3.64 25.32
CA THR A 66 24.03 2.28 24.83
C THR A 66 23.92 2.33 23.30
N PRO A 67 24.93 1.89 22.55
CA PRO A 67 24.87 1.91 21.09
C PRO A 67 23.64 1.11 20.67
N THR A 68 22.65 1.80 20.12
CA THR A 68 21.45 1.17 19.60
C THR A 68 21.85 0.45 18.33
N THR A 69 22.07 -0.86 18.44
CA THR A 69 22.42 -1.70 17.28
C THR A 69 21.26 -1.62 16.29
N LYS A 70 21.51 -1.01 15.13
CA LYS A 70 20.53 -0.96 14.04
C LYS A 70 20.13 -2.42 13.72
N PRO A 71 18.83 -2.78 13.76
CA PRO A 71 18.40 -4.11 13.41
C PRO A 71 18.95 -4.51 12.04
N ALA A 72 19.47 -5.73 11.92
CA ALA A 72 19.95 -6.24 10.65
C ALA A 72 18.85 -6.12 9.59
N ALA A 73 19.17 -5.53 8.45
CA ALA A 73 18.20 -5.34 7.39
C ALA A 73 17.71 -6.72 6.89
N VAL A 74 16.40 -6.96 6.93
CA VAL A 74 15.81 -8.20 6.40
C VAL A 74 16.25 -8.34 4.94
N GLN A 75 16.81 -9.49 4.56
CA GLN A 75 17.09 -9.81 3.18
C GLN A 75 15.92 -10.63 2.62
N LEU A 76 15.41 -10.23 1.46
CA LEU A 76 14.34 -10.97 0.80
C LEU A 76 14.88 -12.32 0.31
N ARG A 77 14.13 -13.40 0.57
CA ARG A 77 14.46 -14.76 0.14
C ARG A 77 13.26 -15.37 -0.57
N THR A 78 13.50 -16.28 -1.52
CA THR A 78 12.43 -16.96 -2.27
C THR A 78 11.51 -17.80 -1.38
N SER A 79 11.99 -18.25 -0.21
CA SER A 79 11.18 -18.92 0.81
C SER A 79 10.08 -18.04 1.40
N MET A 80 10.22 -16.71 1.32
CA MET A 80 9.21 -15.75 1.77
C MET A 80 7.99 -15.69 0.83
N LEU A 81 8.11 -16.19 -0.39
CA LEU A 81 7.03 -16.26 -1.36
C LEU A 81 6.21 -17.53 -1.15
N LEU A 82 4.90 -17.43 -1.35
CA LEU A 82 3.99 -18.57 -1.51
C LEU A 82 4.50 -19.49 -2.63
N THR A 83 4.19 -20.76 -2.53
CA THR A 83 4.43 -21.78 -3.55
C THR A 83 3.11 -22.19 -4.19
N GLY A 84 3.15 -22.86 -5.36
CA GLY A 84 1.95 -23.43 -5.97
C GLY A 84 1.17 -24.31 -4.98
N PRO A 85 1.81 -25.23 -4.24
CA PRO A 85 1.16 -26.00 -3.19
C PRO A 85 0.51 -25.17 -2.07
N ASP A 86 1.06 -24.03 -1.66
CA ASP A 86 0.39 -23.17 -0.67
C ASP A 86 -0.91 -22.59 -1.24
N VAL A 87 -0.88 -22.18 -2.52
CA VAL A 87 -2.05 -21.60 -3.19
C VAL A 87 -3.11 -22.67 -3.40
N ALA A 88 -2.73 -23.83 -3.93
CA ALA A 88 -3.61 -24.99 -4.08
C ALA A 88 -4.18 -25.46 -2.73
N LYS A 89 -3.40 -25.44 -1.64
CA LYS A 89 -3.94 -25.80 -0.32
C LYS A 89 -5.01 -24.82 0.17
N ALA A 90 -4.84 -23.53 -0.10
CA ALA A 90 -5.80 -22.51 0.31
C ALA A 90 -7.05 -22.50 -0.59
N ASP A 91 -6.90 -22.86 -1.86
CA ASP A 91 -7.93 -22.87 -2.88
C ASP A 91 -7.88 -24.17 -3.75
N PRO A 92 -8.30 -25.32 -3.20
CA PRO A 92 -7.96 -26.65 -3.73
C PRO A 92 -8.63 -27.04 -5.05
N ASN A 93 -9.78 -26.45 -5.37
CA ASN A 93 -10.56 -26.86 -6.54
C ASN A 93 -10.22 -26.06 -7.81
N ARG A 94 -9.29 -25.10 -7.70
CA ARG A 94 -9.04 -24.14 -8.78
C ARG A 94 -7.86 -24.52 -9.67
N GLY A 95 -7.01 -25.47 -9.24
CA GLY A 95 -5.90 -25.96 -10.07
C GLY A 95 -4.73 -24.99 -10.21
N TRP A 96 -4.49 -24.15 -9.21
CA TRP A 96 -3.41 -23.16 -9.23
C TRP A 96 -2.03 -23.77 -9.43
N ILE A 97 -1.28 -23.22 -10.38
CA ILE A 97 0.13 -23.53 -10.61
C ILE A 97 0.98 -22.25 -10.62
N THR A 98 2.27 -22.39 -10.36
CA THR A 98 3.23 -21.29 -10.54
C THR A 98 3.51 -21.08 -12.02
N THR A 99 3.63 -19.83 -12.44
CA THR A 99 3.98 -19.48 -13.83
C THR A 99 5.15 -18.49 -13.88
N THR A 100 5.90 -18.53 -14.98
CA THR A 100 6.91 -17.52 -15.34
C THR A 100 6.30 -16.29 -16.00
N GLY A 101 5.03 -16.36 -16.43
CA GLY A 101 4.28 -15.22 -16.97
C GLY A 101 4.06 -14.13 -15.91
N SER A 102 3.77 -12.91 -16.36
CA SER A 102 3.42 -11.80 -15.46
C SER A 102 1.96 -11.88 -15.04
N ALA A 103 1.69 -11.74 -13.74
CA ALA A 103 0.35 -11.41 -13.28
C ALA A 103 0.18 -9.88 -13.30
N ASP A 104 -0.91 -9.42 -13.88
CA ASP A 104 -1.17 -7.98 -13.99
C ASP A 104 -2.32 -7.59 -13.04
N PRO A 105 -2.03 -6.89 -11.92
CA PRO A 105 -3.03 -6.44 -10.97
C PRO A 105 -3.93 -5.38 -11.61
N ILE A 106 -5.24 -5.45 -11.38
CA ILE A 106 -6.20 -4.53 -12.02
C ILE A 106 -5.99 -3.05 -11.68
N CYS A 107 -5.42 -2.75 -10.51
CA CYS A 107 -5.14 -1.39 -10.07
C CYS A 107 -3.72 -0.93 -10.46
N GLY A 108 -3.07 -1.69 -11.36
CA GLY A 108 -1.80 -1.35 -11.99
C GLY A 108 -0.58 -1.51 -11.10
N PRO A 109 0.64 -1.24 -11.62
CA PRO A 109 1.88 -1.48 -10.90
C PRO A 109 2.02 -0.72 -9.57
N SER A 110 1.35 0.43 -9.43
CA SER A 110 1.35 1.20 -8.18
C SER A 110 0.55 0.54 -7.05
N SER A 111 -0.30 -0.45 -7.36
CA SER A 111 -1.04 -1.22 -6.35
C SER A 111 -0.23 -2.35 -5.73
N ILE A 112 0.99 -2.62 -6.23
CA ILE A 112 1.86 -3.70 -5.71
C ILE A 112 3.16 -3.16 -5.11
N ARG A 113 3.50 -1.90 -5.39
CA ARG A 113 4.79 -1.30 -5.00
C ARG A 113 4.74 0.23 -5.01
N SER A 114 5.51 0.84 -4.11
CA SER A 114 5.77 2.28 -4.06
C SER A 114 7.22 2.59 -4.46
N ASN A 115 7.60 3.87 -4.41
CA ASN A 115 8.97 4.34 -4.62
C ASN A 115 9.90 3.95 -3.46
N GLY A 116 11.22 4.10 -3.65
CA GLY A 116 12.21 3.84 -2.57
C GLY A 116 12.49 2.35 -2.32
N VAL A 117 12.39 1.52 -3.37
CA VAL A 117 12.60 0.08 -3.28
C VAL A 117 14.08 -0.27 -3.14
N ARG A 118 14.39 -1.12 -2.15
CA ARG A 118 15.74 -1.66 -1.87
C ARG A 118 15.88 -3.15 -2.16
N GLY A 119 14.82 -3.78 -2.62
CA GLY A 119 14.78 -5.18 -3.03
C GLY A 119 13.35 -5.57 -3.35
N SER A 120 13.18 -6.44 -4.34
CA SER A 120 11.87 -6.98 -4.70
C SER A 120 11.98 -8.44 -5.10
N LEU A 121 10.98 -9.23 -4.73
CA LEU A 121 10.77 -10.60 -5.22
C LEU A 121 9.31 -10.74 -5.61
N ASN A 122 9.02 -11.59 -6.59
CA ASN A 122 7.65 -11.93 -6.90
C ASN A 122 7.51 -13.40 -7.29
N ARG A 123 6.27 -13.87 -7.26
CA ARG A 123 5.86 -15.13 -7.87
C ARG A 123 4.44 -15.00 -8.36
N ASN A 124 4.21 -15.52 -9.56
CA ASN A 124 2.93 -15.46 -10.23
C ASN A 124 2.31 -16.85 -10.30
N PHE A 125 0.99 -16.86 -10.35
CA PHE A 125 0.14 -18.03 -10.33
C PHE A 125 -0.90 -17.90 -11.44
N THR A 126 -1.30 -19.03 -12.00
CA THR A 126 -2.33 -19.10 -13.03
C THR A 126 -3.09 -20.42 -12.89
N THR A 127 -4.29 -20.46 -13.45
CA THR A 127 -5.04 -21.69 -13.72
C THR A 127 -4.89 -22.14 -15.18
N GLU A 128 -4.09 -21.41 -15.98
CA GLU A 128 -3.94 -21.53 -17.44
C GLU A 128 -5.21 -21.21 -18.26
N LEU A 129 -6.32 -20.94 -17.59
CA LEU A 129 -7.61 -20.69 -18.19
C LEU A 129 -8.02 -19.22 -17.99
N ASP A 130 -8.60 -18.93 -16.83
CA ASP A 130 -9.39 -17.72 -16.57
C ASP A 130 -8.93 -16.93 -15.32
N ALA A 131 -8.01 -17.49 -14.54
CA ALA A 131 -7.54 -16.89 -13.30
C ALA A 131 -6.03 -16.67 -13.31
N SER A 132 -5.61 -15.51 -12.80
CA SER A 132 -4.20 -15.21 -12.57
C SER A 132 -4.02 -14.41 -11.29
N GLY A 133 -2.84 -14.50 -10.71
CA GLY A 133 -2.52 -13.72 -9.52
C GLY A 133 -1.05 -13.75 -9.20
N GLY A 134 -0.65 -12.97 -8.21
CA GLY A 134 0.74 -12.90 -7.82
C GLY A 134 0.92 -12.49 -6.38
N GLN A 135 2.12 -12.78 -5.89
CA GLN A 135 2.66 -12.18 -4.69
C GLN A 135 3.86 -11.32 -5.07
N TRP A 136 3.88 -10.09 -4.56
CA TRP A 136 5.03 -9.18 -4.66
C TRP A 136 5.52 -8.84 -3.26
N LEU A 137 6.79 -9.09 -3.01
CA LEU A 137 7.50 -8.67 -1.81
C LEU A 137 8.37 -7.48 -2.18
N THR A 138 8.25 -6.40 -1.41
CA THR A 138 9.09 -5.21 -1.57
C THR A 138 9.71 -4.86 -0.24
N ARG A 139 11.03 -4.70 -0.23
CA ARG A 139 11.79 -4.19 0.90
C ARG A 139 12.10 -2.71 0.71
N TYR A 140 11.91 -1.94 1.77
CA TYR A 140 12.21 -0.51 1.83
C TYR A 140 13.38 -0.23 2.77
N ASP A 141 13.83 1.02 2.79
CA ASP A 141 14.96 1.47 3.62
C ASP A 141 14.78 1.16 5.10
N ASP A 142 13.60 1.46 5.63
CA ASP A 142 13.26 1.27 7.03
C ASP A 142 11.75 1.03 7.20
N VAL A 143 11.35 0.86 8.46
CA VAL A 143 9.95 0.61 8.86
C VAL A 143 9.03 1.78 8.51
N ARG A 144 9.54 3.02 8.52
CA ARG A 144 8.77 4.24 8.20
C ARG A 144 8.49 4.31 6.70
N ALA A 145 9.50 4.05 5.88
CA ALA A 145 9.37 3.96 4.43
C ALA A 145 8.41 2.82 4.03
N ALA A 146 8.51 1.66 4.67
CA ALA A 146 7.57 0.55 4.44
C ALA A 146 6.13 0.89 4.87
N LYS A 147 5.95 1.64 5.96
CA LYS A 147 4.63 2.14 6.36
C LYS A 147 4.06 3.11 5.33
N ALA A 148 4.83 4.10 4.89
CA ALA A 148 4.40 5.05 3.88
C ALA A 148 4.04 4.34 2.56
N ALA A 149 4.82 3.33 2.17
CA ALA A 149 4.52 2.51 1.01
C ALA A 149 3.23 1.69 1.17
N TYR A 150 3.04 1.04 2.33
CA TYR A 150 1.81 0.33 2.67
C TYR A 150 0.59 1.25 2.54
N ASP A 151 0.61 2.42 3.19
CA ASP A 151 -0.50 3.37 3.18
C ASP A 151 -0.81 3.85 1.75
N LYS A 152 0.22 4.13 0.95
CA LYS A 152 0.06 4.54 -0.46
C LYS A 152 -0.52 3.43 -1.33
N ILE A 153 -0.07 2.18 -1.15
CA ILE A 153 -0.59 1.03 -1.89
C ILE A 153 -2.08 0.83 -1.56
N ILE A 154 -2.45 0.90 -0.28
CA ILE A 154 -3.85 0.83 0.15
C ILE A 154 -4.68 1.95 -0.49
N ALA A 155 -4.20 3.19 -0.46
CA ALA A 155 -4.90 4.31 -1.08
C ALA A 155 -5.05 4.12 -2.61
N THR A 156 -4.03 3.57 -3.27
CA THR A 156 -4.06 3.25 -4.70
C THR A 156 -5.10 2.19 -5.00
N ILE A 157 -5.14 1.09 -4.22
CA ILE A 157 -6.15 0.04 -4.40
C ILE A 157 -7.54 0.61 -4.14
N LYS A 158 -7.72 1.47 -3.13
CA LYS A 158 -9.03 2.04 -2.79
C LYS A 158 -9.59 2.98 -3.85
N SER A 159 -8.73 3.62 -4.63
CA SER A 159 -9.14 4.55 -5.69
C SER A 159 -9.05 3.97 -7.10
N CYS A 160 -8.48 2.77 -7.25
CA CYS A 160 -8.29 1.97 -8.47
C CYS A 160 -8.68 2.68 -9.79
N LYS A 161 -7.72 3.40 -10.40
CA LYS A 161 -7.93 4.16 -11.65
C LYS A 161 -7.21 3.59 -12.87
N ALA A 162 -6.45 2.50 -12.70
CA ALA A 162 -5.49 2.06 -13.71
C ALA A 162 -6.12 1.29 -14.88
N LEU A 163 -7.30 0.72 -14.68
CA LEU A 163 -8.07 0.01 -15.70
C LEU A 163 -9.54 0.35 -15.56
N ASP A 164 -10.05 1.16 -16.48
CA ASP A 164 -11.48 1.41 -16.58
C ASP A 164 -12.19 0.09 -16.90
N PRO A 165 -13.34 -0.19 -16.27
CA PRO A 165 -14.17 -1.31 -16.69
C PRO A 165 -14.62 -1.09 -18.15
N ALA A 166 -14.95 -2.19 -18.83
CA ALA A 166 -15.57 -2.09 -20.16
C ALA A 166 -16.84 -1.22 -20.09
N PRO A 167 -17.28 -0.56 -21.18
CA PRO A 167 -18.48 0.29 -21.17
C PRO A 167 -19.76 -0.45 -20.73
N THR A 168 -19.79 -1.78 -20.87
CA THR A 168 -20.88 -2.65 -20.45
C THR A 168 -20.78 -3.11 -19.00
N HIS A 169 -19.80 -2.58 -18.26
CA HIS A 169 -19.44 -3.02 -16.93
C HIS A 169 -19.30 -1.86 -15.96
N ALA A 170 -19.51 -2.14 -14.68
CA ALA A 170 -19.22 -1.23 -13.59
C ALA A 170 -18.46 -1.94 -12.48
N ARG A 171 -17.68 -1.18 -11.71
CA ARG A 171 -16.85 -1.73 -10.64
C ARG A 171 -17.18 -1.12 -9.29
N LYS A 172 -17.22 -1.95 -8.25
CA LYS A 172 -17.40 -1.52 -6.86
C LYS A 172 -16.51 -2.29 -5.91
N MET A 173 -16.16 -1.68 -4.79
CA MET A 173 -15.45 -2.37 -3.73
C MET A 173 -16.45 -3.11 -2.86
N THR A 174 -16.26 -4.41 -2.68
CA THR A 174 -17.15 -5.28 -1.91
C THR A 174 -16.56 -5.70 -0.57
N GLU A 175 -15.25 -5.51 -0.38
CA GLU A 175 -14.56 -5.82 0.87
C GLU A 175 -13.48 -4.77 1.14
N ASN A 176 -13.38 -4.34 2.40
CA ASN A 176 -12.33 -3.45 2.90
C ASN A 176 -12.22 -3.65 4.41
N ARG A 177 -11.34 -4.55 4.83
CA ARG A 177 -11.15 -4.89 6.24
C ARG A 177 -9.70 -5.14 6.58
N THR A 178 -9.40 -5.13 7.88
CA THR A 178 -8.05 -5.40 8.41
C THR A 178 -7.97 -6.77 9.07
N LEU A 179 -6.76 -7.33 9.10
CA LEU A 179 -6.44 -8.56 9.82
C LEU A 179 -5.28 -8.33 10.80
N PRO A 180 -5.29 -8.98 11.98
CA PRO A 180 -4.20 -8.90 12.95
C PRO A 180 -3.03 -9.81 12.52
N LEU A 181 -2.36 -9.47 11.41
CA LEU A 181 -1.26 -10.23 10.83
C LEU A 181 -0.10 -9.29 10.48
N GLY A 182 1.12 -9.69 10.84
CA GLY A 182 2.30 -8.82 10.73
C GLY A 182 2.15 -7.57 11.59
N ASP A 183 2.69 -6.45 11.13
CA ASP A 183 2.49 -5.15 11.79
C ASP A 183 1.20 -4.46 11.32
N ALA A 184 0.73 -4.80 10.10
CA ALA A 184 -0.53 -4.36 9.54
C ALA A 184 -0.89 -5.23 8.34
N THR A 185 -2.14 -5.69 8.25
CA THR A 185 -2.66 -6.37 7.06
C THR A 185 -4.05 -5.86 6.72
N ALA A 186 -4.31 -5.62 5.44
CA ALA A 186 -5.64 -5.30 4.92
C ALA A 186 -6.00 -6.22 3.75
N ILE A 187 -7.27 -6.61 3.68
CA ILE A 187 -7.89 -7.27 2.54
C ILE A 187 -8.87 -6.29 1.90
N LEU A 188 -8.73 -6.10 0.60
CA LEU A 188 -9.64 -5.28 -0.22
C LEU A 188 -10.11 -6.13 -1.40
N ARG A 189 -11.37 -6.00 -1.77
CA ARG A 189 -11.93 -6.71 -2.94
C ARG A 189 -12.67 -5.75 -3.82
N TRP A 190 -12.30 -5.76 -5.10
CA TRP A 190 -13.10 -5.17 -6.14
C TRP A 190 -13.93 -6.24 -6.83
N TYR A 191 -15.13 -5.86 -7.22
CA TYR A 191 -16.03 -6.65 -8.04
C TYR A 191 -16.44 -5.83 -9.26
N ASP A 192 -16.20 -6.40 -10.43
CA ASP A 192 -16.63 -5.89 -11.72
C ASP A 192 -17.87 -6.68 -12.12
N TYR A 193 -18.94 -5.99 -12.50
CA TYR A 193 -20.24 -6.59 -12.76
C TYR A 193 -20.85 -6.05 -14.06
N PRO A 194 -21.55 -6.91 -14.81
CA PRO A 194 -22.21 -6.50 -16.04
C PRO A 194 -23.34 -5.51 -15.74
N LEU A 195 -23.49 -4.52 -16.62
CA LEU A 195 -24.63 -3.61 -16.64
C LEU A 195 -25.82 -4.27 -17.34
N PRO A 196 -27.07 -3.80 -17.11
CA PRO A 196 -28.25 -4.34 -17.78
C PRO A 196 -28.19 -4.31 -19.32
N SER A 197 -27.32 -3.48 -19.90
CA SER A 197 -27.08 -3.42 -21.34
C SER A 197 -26.37 -4.66 -21.91
N ASP A 198 -25.79 -5.51 -21.07
CA ASP A 198 -25.06 -6.72 -21.47
C ASP A 198 -25.23 -7.84 -20.43
N PRO A 199 -26.45 -8.38 -20.25
CA PRO A 199 -26.76 -9.32 -19.17
C PRO A 199 -26.08 -10.69 -19.31
N GLY A 200 -25.45 -10.97 -20.45
CA GLY A 200 -24.71 -12.21 -20.71
C GLY A 200 -23.22 -12.13 -20.39
N SER A 201 -22.69 -10.94 -20.08
CA SER A 201 -21.27 -10.79 -19.76
C SER A 201 -20.95 -11.29 -18.35
N GLU A 202 -19.79 -11.94 -18.22
CA GLU A 202 -19.35 -12.53 -16.97
C GLU A 202 -18.78 -11.46 -16.01
N PRO A 203 -19.12 -11.49 -14.71
CA PRO A 203 -18.50 -10.59 -13.73
C PRO A 203 -17.02 -10.93 -13.52
N GLY A 204 -16.33 -10.13 -12.70
CA GLY A 204 -14.94 -10.36 -12.33
C GLY A 204 -14.64 -10.05 -10.86
N GLY A 205 -13.81 -10.88 -10.24
CA GLY A 205 -13.39 -10.76 -8.85
C GLY A 205 -11.91 -10.42 -8.74
N PHE A 206 -11.58 -9.36 -7.98
CA PHE A 206 -10.20 -8.87 -7.85
C PHE A 206 -9.82 -8.62 -6.39
N PRO A 207 -9.50 -9.68 -5.63
CA PRO A 207 -9.05 -9.53 -4.26
C PRO A 207 -7.57 -9.13 -4.17
N TYR A 208 -7.30 -8.26 -3.19
CA TYR A 208 -5.98 -7.79 -2.78
C TYR A 208 -5.78 -8.07 -1.30
N ALA A 209 -4.56 -8.48 -0.94
CA ALA A 209 -4.09 -8.43 0.44
C ALA A 209 -2.78 -7.68 0.50
N VAL A 210 -2.68 -6.73 1.41
CA VAL A 210 -1.45 -5.96 1.63
C VAL A 210 -1.04 -6.20 3.07
N THR A 211 0.15 -6.74 3.28
CA THR A 211 0.73 -7.01 4.60
C THR A 211 2.04 -6.26 4.75
N ARG A 212 2.24 -5.56 5.86
CA ARG A 212 3.51 -4.97 6.26
C ARG A 212 4.07 -5.74 7.45
N LYS A 213 5.38 -6.03 7.41
CA LYS A 213 6.15 -6.55 8.54
C LYS A 213 7.56 -5.96 8.51
N GLY A 214 7.91 -5.18 9.53
CA GLY A 214 9.15 -4.42 9.56
C GLY A 214 9.28 -3.47 8.36
N ASN A 215 10.38 -3.60 7.62
CA ASN A 215 10.64 -2.83 6.40
C ASN A 215 10.21 -3.55 5.11
N VAL A 216 9.40 -4.61 5.20
CA VAL A 216 8.90 -5.37 4.06
C VAL A 216 7.38 -5.19 3.90
N VAL A 217 6.93 -5.03 2.66
CA VAL A 217 5.51 -5.08 2.28
C VAL A 217 5.31 -6.24 1.32
N SER A 218 4.34 -7.11 1.62
CA SER A 218 3.83 -8.16 0.75
C SER A 218 2.48 -7.74 0.18
N VAL A 219 2.30 -7.87 -1.12
CA VAL A 219 1.01 -7.70 -1.79
C VAL A 219 0.64 -9.00 -2.47
N LEU A 220 -0.56 -9.51 -2.17
CA LEU A 220 -1.26 -10.50 -3.00
C LEU A 220 -2.27 -9.74 -3.85
N ALA A 221 -2.33 -10.05 -5.14
CA ALA A 221 -3.38 -9.56 -6.03
C ALA A 221 -3.76 -10.68 -7.00
N PHE A 222 -5.05 -11.01 -7.04
CA PHE A 222 -5.61 -12.02 -7.92
C PHE A 222 -6.70 -11.40 -8.77
N ARG A 223 -6.92 -11.97 -9.96
CA ARG A 223 -7.96 -11.58 -10.92
C ARG A 223 -8.53 -12.83 -11.56
N GLU A 224 -9.84 -12.81 -11.76
CA GLU A 224 -10.58 -13.97 -12.24
C GLU A 224 -11.90 -13.52 -12.82
N MET A 225 -12.40 -14.26 -13.81
CA MET A 225 -13.80 -14.21 -14.22
C MET A 225 -14.69 -14.81 -13.10
N GLY A 226 -15.92 -14.34 -12.96
CA GLY A 226 -16.80 -14.73 -11.86
C GLY A 226 -16.51 -13.97 -10.55
N ASP A 227 -16.79 -14.62 -9.42
CA ASP A 227 -16.66 -13.99 -8.09
C ASP A 227 -15.20 -13.89 -7.59
N GLY A 228 -14.27 -14.54 -8.31
CA GLY A 228 -12.88 -14.70 -7.95
C GLY A 228 -12.65 -15.61 -6.75
N VAL A 229 -11.38 -15.73 -6.33
CA VAL A 229 -10.99 -16.51 -5.14
C VAL A 229 -11.89 -16.18 -3.96
N ALA A 230 -12.60 -17.19 -3.44
CA ALA A 230 -13.58 -17.02 -2.38
C ALA A 230 -12.98 -16.30 -1.15
N PRO A 231 -13.73 -15.42 -0.45
CA PRO A 231 -13.18 -14.62 0.65
C PRO A 231 -12.45 -15.43 1.72
N ALA A 232 -13.01 -16.57 2.13
CA ALA A 232 -12.38 -17.46 3.11
C ALA A 232 -11.07 -18.09 2.59
N ASN A 233 -10.99 -18.45 1.32
CA ASN A 233 -9.78 -18.99 0.70
C ASN A 233 -8.71 -17.91 0.53
N PHE A 234 -9.12 -16.71 0.14
CA PHE A 234 -8.21 -15.57 0.01
C PHE A 234 -7.64 -15.12 1.37
N GLU A 235 -8.41 -15.23 2.45
CA GLU A 235 -7.88 -15.03 3.80
C GLU A 235 -6.84 -16.10 4.18
N LYS A 236 -7.06 -17.37 3.83
CA LYS A 236 -6.04 -18.43 4.04
C LYS A 236 -4.74 -18.11 3.30
N LEU A 237 -4.83 -17.67 2.05
CA LEU A 237 -3.66 -17.21 1.27
C LEU A 237 -2.95 -16.06 1.97
N THR A 238 -3.71 -15.08 2.45
CA THR A 238 -3.20 -13.90 3.15
C THR A 238 -2.43 -14.30 4.42
N ARG A 239 -3.00 -15.20 5.23
CA ARG A 239 -2.37 -15.73 6.44
C ARG A 239 -1.09 -16.51 6.12
N ALA A 240 -1.12 -17.36 5.09
CA ALA A 240 0.05 -18.11 4.65
C ALA A 240 1.17 -17.18 4.14
N ALA A 241 0.84 -16.13 3.39
CA ALA A 241 1.81 -15.15 2.92
C ALA A 241 2.42 -14.35 4.07
N ALA A 242 1.58 -13.87 5.00
CA ALA A 242 2.04 -13.10 6.16
C ALA A 242 2.97 -13.91 7.08
N ALA A 243 2.69 -15.21 7.27
CA ALA A 243 3.51 -16.11 8.08
C ALA A 243 4.93 -16.29 7.52
N ARG A 244 5.16 -16.04 6.23
CA ARG A 244 6.45 -16.19 5.56
C ARG A 244 7.36 -14.95 5.64
N LEU A 245 6.90 -13.84 6.21
CA LEU A 245 7.63 -12.56 6.22
C LEU A 245 8.64 -12.36 7.37
N GLY A 246 8.79 -13.34 8.26
CA GLY A 246 9.77 -13.28 9.35
C GLY A 246 9.60 -14.41 10.33
#